data_AF-A0A7Z9I8Q7-F1
#
_entry.id   AF-A0A7Z9I8Q7-F1
#
_cell.length_a   1.000
_cell.length_b   1.000
_cell.length_c   1.000
_cell.angle_alpha   90.00
_cell.angle_beta   90.00
_cell.angle_gamma   90.00
#
_symmetry.space_group_name_H-M   'P 1'
#
loop_
_entity.id
_entity.type
_entity.pdbx_description
1 polymer ?
#
loop_
_entity_poly.entity_id
_entity_poly.type
_entity_poly.pdbx_seq_one_letter_code
_entity_poly.pdbx_strand_id
1 'polypeptide(L)'
;MVKKKIIMRLFLIIIFIFYNTSIFAEVDTDQWQDSNLTYKDLIDQGFEVKAYDINTITTDVGLILVFFVTVLQKEKEVYECQEYQTFDGNMKTLDMSVVCRELTQPYKRGVNT
;
A
#
# COMPACT_ATOMS: atom_id res chain seq x y z
N MET A 1 29.54 -50.16 -6.88
CA MET A 1 29.05 -49.45 -5.67
C MET A 1 28.86 -47.93 -5.86
N VAL A 2 29.77 -47.24 -6.55
CA VAL A 2 29.73 -45.76 -6.74
C VAL A 2 28.50 -45.26 -7.54
N LYS A 3 28.12 -45.95 -8.63
CA LYS A 3 26.95 -45.58 -9.46
C LYS A 3 25.61 -45.60 -8.70
N LYS A 4 25.41 -46.56 -7.77
CA LYS A 4 24.20 -46.62 -6.92
C LYS A 4 24.11 -45.46 -5.93
N LYS A 5 25.25 -45.01 -5.37
CA LYS A 5 25.32 -43.83 -4.48
C LYS A 5 24.96 -42.53 -5.22
N ILE A 6 25.38 -42.39 -6.48
CA ILE A 6 25.07 -41.21 -7.31
C ILE A 6 23.59 -41.17 -7.65
N ILE A 7 22.99 -42.31 -8.05
CA ILE A 7 21.56 -42.42 -8.34
C ILE A 7 20.72 -42.09 -7.09
N MET A 8 21.11 -42.59 -5.92
CA MET A 8 20.43 -42.29 -4.66
C MET A 8 20.51 -40.80 -4.29
N ARG A 9 21.65 -40.14 -4.53
CA ARG A 9 21.81 -38.70 -4.32
C ARG A 9 20.94 -37.88 -5.28
N LEU A 10 20.89 -38.26 -6.55
CA LEU A 10 20.00 -37.61 -7.52
C LEU A 10 18.53 -37.76 -7.12
N PHE A 11 18.14 -38.95 -6.66
CA PHE A 11 16.78 -39.23 -6.22
C PHE A 11 16.38 -38.37 -5.00
N LEU A 12 17.29 -38.18 -4.05
CA LEU A 12 17.07 -37.30 -2.90
C LEU A 12 16.92 -35.82 -3.31
N ILE A 13 17.70 -35.35 -4.29
CA ILE A 13 17.58 -33.98 -4.81
C ILE A 13 16.22 -33.78 -5.48
N ILE A 14 15.78 -34.76 -6.28
CA ILE A 14 14.47 -34.72 -6.96
C ILE A 14 13.33 -34.67 -5.95
N ILE A 15 13.40 -35.47 -4.88
CA ILE A 15 12.42 -35.44 -3.79
C ILE A 15 12.36 -34.05 -3.14
N PHE A 16 13.50 -33.44 -2.83
CA PHE A 16 13.56 -32.10 -2.24
C PHE A 16 12.91 -31.02 -3.13
N ILE A 17 13.01 -31.14 -4.46
CA ILE A 17 12.39 -30.19 -5.39
C ILE A 17 10.85 -30.30 -5.35
N PHE A 18 10.30 -31.50 -5.23
CA PHE A 18 8.84 -31.72 -5.21
C PHE A 18 8.17 -31.36 -3.88
N TYR A 19 8.92 -31.23 -2.77
CA TYR A 19 8.37 -30.84 -1.46
C TYR A 19 8.06 -29.33 -1.30
N ASN A 20 8.40 -28.49 -2.29
CA ASN A 20 8.28 -27.02 -2.17
C ASN A 20 6.97 -26.41 -2.71
N THR A 21 5.91 -27.18 -2.95
CA THR A 21 4.68 -26.67 -3.61
C THR A 21 3.70 -25.90 -2.71
N SER A 22 4.07 -25.58 -1.46
CA SER A 22 3.12 -25.04 -0.45
C SER A 22 3.38 -23.60 -0.01
N ILE A 23 4.17 -22.81 -0.74
CA ILE A 23 4.32 -21.39 -0.43
C ILE A 23 3.13 -20.64 -1.03
N PHE A 24 2.04 -20.51 -0.25
CA PHE A 24 1.00 -19.53 -0.51
C PHE A 24 1.53 -18.15 -0.13
N ALA A 25 2.16 -17.47 -1.09
CA ALA A 25 2.40 -16.05 -0.95
C ALA A 25 1.04 -15.35 -1.04
N GLU A 26 0.65 -14.63 0.01
CA GLU A 26 -0.48 -13.71 -0.07
C GLU A 26 -0.05 -12.54 -0.93
N VAL A 27 -0.51 -12.53 -2.18
CA VAL A 27 -0.07 -11.57 -3.21
C VAL A 27 -0.60 -10.16 -2.93
N ASP A 28 -1.69 -10.04 -2.16
CA ASP A 28 -2.37 -8.78 -1.85
C ASP A 28 -2.51 -8.60 -0.33
N THR A 29 -1.45 -8.09 0.30
CA THR A 29 -1.55 -7.59 1.68
C THR A 29 -2.05 -6.13 1.73
N ASP A 30 -2.02 -5.42 0.60
CA ASP A 30 -2.58 -4.07 0.52
C ASP A 30 -4.10 -4.17 0.41
N GLN A 31 -4.80 -3.52 1.33
CA GLN A 31 -6.26 -3.52 1.39
C GLN A 31 -6.83 -2.31 0.65
N TRP A 32 -5.96 -1.46 0.11
CA TRP A 32 -6.30 -0.20 -0.53
C TRP A 32 -6.16 -0.33 -2.03
N GLN A 33 -7.24 -0.08 -2.74
CA GLN A 33 -7.27 -0.08 -4.19
C GLN A 33 -7.47 1.33 -4.71
N ASP A 34 -6.64 1.76 -5.67
CA ASP A 34 -6.76 3.08 -6.28
C ASP A 34 -8.14 3.25 -6.93
N SER A 35 -8.76 4.39 -6.65
CA SER A 35 -10.05 4.78 -7.20
C SER A 35 -9.86 5.88 -8.26
N ASN A 36 -10.78 5.90 -9.22
CA ASN A 36 -10.88 6.98 -10.19
C ASN A 36 -11.63 8.21 -9.63
N LEU A 37 -12.21 8.10 -8.42
CA LEU A 37 -12.93 9.20 -7.77
C LEU A 37 -11.94 10.20 -7.17
N THR A 38 -12.22 11.49 -7.36
CA THR A 38 -11.48 12.56 -6.69
C THR A 38 -12.01 12.78 -5.27
N TYR A 39 -11.23 13.46 -4.43
CA TYR A 39 -11.69 13.92 -3.12
C TYR A 39 -13.01 14.71 -3.22
N LYS A 40 -13.12 15.59 -4.23
CA LYS A 40 -14.34 16.36 -4.47
C LYS A 40 -15.53 15.47 -4.80
N ASP A 41 -15.34 14.46 -5.65
CA ASP A 41 -16.42 13.53 -6.00
C ASP A 41 -16.95 12.79 -4.76
N LEU A 42 -16.05 12.38 -3.86
CA LEU A 42 -16.43 11.72 -2.60
C LEU A 42 -17.25 12.65 -1.70
N ILE A 43 -16.81 13.91 -1.52
CA ILE A 43 -17.57 14.90 -0.75
C ILE A 43 -18.95 15.16 -1.37
N ASP A 44 -19.02 15.34 -2.70
CA ASP A 44 -20.27 15.59 -3.41
C ASP A 44 -21.22 14.38 -3.34
N GLN A 45 -20.68 13.16 -3.21
CA GLN A 45 -21.44 11.93 -2.97
C GLN A 45 -21.90 11.75 -1.51
N GLY A 46 -21.53 12.67 -0.62
CA GLY A 46 -21.92 12.66 0.79
C GLY A 46 -21.02 11.84 1.70
N PHE A 47 -19.77 11.57 1.30
CA PHE A 47 -18.77 11.05 2.22
C PHE A 47 -18.35 12.13 3.22
N GLU A 48 -18.15 11.74 4.47
CA GLU A 48 -17.71 12.63 5.53
C GLU A 48 -16.27 12.34 5.91
N VAL A 49 -15.48 13.39 6.17
CA VAL A 49 -14.15 13.25 6.74
C VAL A 49 -14.25 12.73 8.17
N LYS A 50 -13.63 11.58 8.43
CA LYS A 50 -13.60 10.95 9.76
C LYS A 50 -12.27 11.13 10.48
N ALA A 51 -11.18 11.22 9.73
CA ALA A 51 -9.85 11.47 10.27
C ALA A 51 -8.99 12.18 9.23
N TYR A 52 -7.98 12.89 9.69
CA TYR A 52 -6.93 13.44 8.84
C TYR A 52 -5.60 13.43 9.60
N ASP A 53 -4.50 13.39 8.86
CA ASP A 53 -3.15 13.59 9.37
C ASP A 53 -2.33 14.41 8.37
N ILE A 54 -1.35 15.14 8.89
CA ILE A 54 -0.47 16.00 8.10
C ILE A 54 0.96 15.76 8.56
N ASN A 55 1.81 15.32 7.65
CA ASN A 55 3.24 15.20 7.87
C ASN A 55 4.00 16.20 7.02
N THR A 56 5.02 16.82 7.58
CA THR A 56 5.89 17.77 6.88
C THR A 56 7.33 17.36 7.06
N ILE A 57 8.04 17.23 5.93
CA ILE A 57 9.45 16.90 5.89
C ILE A 57 10.19 18.04 5.19
N THR A 58 11.14 18.66 5.88
CA THR A 58 12.06 19.61 5.25
C THR A 58 13.34 18.88 4.87
N THR A 59 13.75 19.01 3.61
CA THR A 59 14.97 18.39 3.08
C THR A 59 16.18 19.32 3.23
N ASP A 60 17.39 18.75 3.23
CA ASP A 60 18.64 19.53 3.33
C ASP A 60 18.87 20.50 2.15
N VAL A 61 18.22 20.25 1.01
CA VAL A 61 18.26 21.12 -0.17
C VAL A 61 17.20 22.22 -0.15
N GLY A 62 16.45 22.35 0.95
CA GLY A 62 15.47 23.42 1.16
C GLY A 62 14.10 23.17 0.55
N LEU A 63 13.81 21.96 0.07
CA LEU A 63 12.44 21.56 -0.31
C LEU A 63 11.62 21.20 0.91
N ILE A 64 10.35 21.57 0.89
CA ILE A 64 9.35 21.25 1.90
C ILE A 64 8.36 20.26 1.29
N LEU A 65 8.34 19.03 1.80
CA LEU A 65 7.41 17.99 1.39
C LEU A 65 6.28 17.92 2.40
N VAL A 66 5.04 18.05 1.95
CA VAL A 66 3.86 17.96 2.80
C VAL A 66 2.98 16.81 2.32
N PHE A 67 2.62 15.95 3.27
CA PHE A 67 1.81 14.76 3.07
C PHE A 67 0.52 14.94 3.86
N PHE A 68 -0.60 15.05 3.17
CA PHE A 68 -1.92 15.07 3.78
C PHE A 68 -2.56 13.72 3.55
N VAL A 69 -3.09 13.12 4.62
CA VAL A 69 -3.91 11.90 4.52
C VAL A 69 -5.26 12.22 5.11
N THR A 70 -6.34 11.91 4.38
CA THR A 70 -7.70 12.08 4.86
C THR A 70 -8.47 10.79 4.70
N VAL A 71 -9.14 10.34 5.76
CA VAL A 71 -10.05 9.19 5.73
C VAL A 71 -11.48 9.70 5.62
N LEU A 72 -12.16 9.30 4.55
CA LEU A 72 -13.55 9.61 4.28
C LEU A 72 -14.40 8.35 4.45
N GLN A 73 -15.59 8.50 5.03
CA GLN A 73 -16.51 7.39 5.22
C GLN A 73 -17.95 7.79 4.92
N LYS A 74 -18.65 6.89 4.23
CA LYS A 74 -20.10 6.90 4.07
C LYS A 74 -20.62 5.50 4.34
N GLU A 75 -21.47 5.36 5.34
CA GLU A 75 -21.96 4.06 5.81
C GLU A 75 -20.81 3.08 6.11
N LYS A 76 -20.61 2.06 5.26
CA LYS A 76 -19.55 1.04 5.39
C LYS A 76 -18.40 1.22 4.39
N GLU A 77 -18.54 2.16 3.46
CA GLU A 77 -17.52 2.46 2.45
C GLU A 77 -16.51 3.44 3.05
N VAL A 78 -15.22 3.11 2.90
CA VAL A 78 -14.11 3.89 3.44
C VAL A 78 -13.14 4.17 2.32
N TYR A 79 -12.77 5.45 2.19
CA TYR A 79 -11.74 5.92 1.29
C TYR A 79 -10.64 6.61 2.07
N GLU A 80 -9.40 6.43 1.62
CA GLU A 80 -8.26 7.22 2.05
C GLU A 80 -7.80 8.07 0.86
N CYS A 81 -7.80 9.40 1.01
CA CYS A 81 -7.22 10.31 0.04
C CYS A 81 -5.88 10.82 0.56
N GLN A 82 -4.84 10.61 -0.23
CA GLN A 82 -3.47 11.05 0.04
C GLN A 82 -3.12 12.18 -0.92
N GLU A 83 -2.67 13.30 -0.37
CA GLU A 83 -2.20 14.46 -1.11
C GLU A 83 -0.73 14.72 -0.78
N TYR A 84 0.09 14.76 -1.83
CA TYR A 84 1.53 14.96 -1.78
C TYR A 84 1.84 16.31 -2.41
N GLN A 85 2.42 17.23 -1.64
CA GLN A 85 2.81 18.54 -2.11
C GLN A 85 4.31 18.75 -1.91
N THR A 86 4.96 19.34 -2.90
CA THR A 86 6.36 19.79 -2.82
C THR A 86 6.40 21.30 -2.96
N PHE A 87 7.04 21.98 -2.01
CA PHE A 87 7.27 23.42 -2.06
C PHE A 87 8.77 23.74 -2.12
N ASP A 88 9.10 24.88 -2.70
CA ASP A 88 10.41 25.51 -2.51
C ASP A 88 10.52 26.25 -1.16
N GLY A 89 11.71 26.75 -0.84
CA GLY A 89 11.96 27.50 0.40
C GLY A 89 11.20 28.84 0.52
N ASN A 90 10.52 29.29 -0.55
CA ASN A 90 9.65 30.47 -0.55
C ASN A 90 8.16 30.09 -0.48
N MET A 91 7.83 28.83 -0.15
CA MET A 91 6.47 28.29 -0.10
C MET A 91 5.75 28.30 -1.46
N LYS A 92 6.50 28.29 -2.58
CA LYS A 92 5.90 28.12 -3.90
C LYS A 92 5.71 26.63 -4.18
N THR A 93 4.49 26.24 -4.53
CA THR A 93 4.20 24.86 -4.96
C THR A 93 4.97 24.54 -6.24
N LEU A 94 5.79 23.50 -6.17
CA LEU A 94 6.54 22.94 -7.29
C LEU A 94 5.81 21.77 -7.92
N ASP A 95 5.19 20.93 -7.09
CA ASP A 95 4.43 19.76 -7.52
C ASP A 95 3.31 19.44 -6.53
N MET A 96 2.25 18.82 -7.04
CA MET A 96 1.12 18.36 -6.26
C MET A 96 0.47 17.16 -6.94
N SER A 97 0.26 16.09 -6.17
CA SER A 97 -0.52 14.93 -6.61
C SER A 97 -1.50 14.51 -5.53
N VAL A 98 -2.65 13.99 -5.97
CA VAL A 98 -3.72 13.50 -5.09
C VAL A 98 -4.20 12.17 -5.61
N VAL A 99 -4.30 11.17 -4.73
CA VAL A 99 -4.86 9.85 -5.03
C VAL A 99 -5.85 9.48 -3.94
N CYS A 100 -7.01 8.95 -4.32
CA CYS A 100 -7.97 8.37 -3.38
C CYS A 100 -8.03 6.86 -3.60
N ARG A 101 -7.99 6.11 -2.50
CA ARG A 101 -7.96 4.65 -2.49
C ARG A 101 -9.13 4.13 -1.67
N GLU A 102 -9.80 3.10 -2.16
CA GLU A 102 -10.91 2.43 -1.49
C GLU A 102 -10.39 1.30 -0.60
N LEU A 103 -10.96 1.16 0.60
CA LEU A 103 -10.71 0.00 1.45
C LEU A 103 -11.53 -1.20 0.95
N THR A 104 -10.87 -2.19 0.37
CA THR A 104 -11.52 -3.38 -0.23
C THR A 104 -11.40 -4.62 0.67
N GLN A 105 -12.29 -5.59 0.44
CA GLN A 105 -12.31 -6.86 1.17
C GLN A 105 -11.25 -7.83 0.62
N PRO A 106 -10.68 -8.70 1.47
CA PRO A 106 -11.05 -8.96 2.86
C PRO A 106 -10.43 -7.98 3.85
N TYR A 107 -11.17 -7.44 4.83
CA TYR A 107 -10.59 -6.57 5.85
C TYR A 107 -9.70 -7.36 6.82
N LYS A 108 -8.42 -7.02 6.88
CA LYS A 108 -7.44 -7.61 7.79
C LYS A 108 -6.91 -6.48 8.65
N ARG A 109 -7.20 -6.55 9.95
CA ARG A 109 -6.66 -5.58 10.90
C ARG A 109 -5.14 -5.71 10.92
N GLY A 110 -4.46 -4.72 10.36
CA GLY A 110 -3.02 -4.59 10.47
C GLY A 110 -2.68 -4.31 11.93
N VAL A 111 -1.86 -5.17 12.52
CA VAL A 111 -1.36 -5.09 13.91
C VAL A 111 -2.38 -5.50 14.99
N ASN A 112 -2.03 -6.53 15.78
CA ASN A 112 -2.75 -6.95 16.99
C ASN A 112 -2.78 -5.81 18.01
N THR A 113 -3.82 -4.99 17.97
CA THR A 113 -4.14 -3.99 19.00
C THR A 113 -5.61 -4.10 19.37
#